data_AF-A0A937DW15-F1
#
_entry.id   AF-A0A937DW15-F1
#
_cell.length_a   1.000
_cell.length_b   1.000
_cell.length_c   1.000
_cell.angle_alpha   90.00
_cell.angle_beta   90.00
_cell.angle_gamma   90.00
#
_symmetry.space_group_name_H-M   'P 1'
#
loop_
_entity.id
_entity.type
_entity.pdbx_description
1 polymer ?
#
loop_
_entity_poly.entity_id
_entity_poly.type
_entity_poly.pdbx_seq_one_letter_code
_entity_poly.pdbx_strand_id
1 'polypeptide(L)'
;MDAGNLVFEFSEEADRTQLHLFTINSKHQQRFLFHSSVGYTKMEALVDMLQYVKEFRNTENSYTIQWSLKGDNSLHTSYFRAKDIFQALEKFSFGRDRNTMVVFSITLNPLS
;
A
#
# COMPACT_ATOMS: atom_id res chain seq x y z
N MET A 1 -12.78 7.90 10.21
CA MET A 1 -11.71 6.93 9.88
C MET A 1 -11.45 6.18 11.16
N ASP A 2 -11.90 4.93 11.27
CA ASP A 2 -11.60 4.11 12.45
C ASP A 2 -10.12 3.79 12.52
N ALA A 3 -9.50 4.03 13.68
CA ALA A 3 -8.09 3.84 13.93
C ALA A 3 -7.61 2.37 13.78
N GLY A 4 -8.53 1.41 13.64
CA GLY A 4 -8.23 -0.03 13.54
C GLY A 4 -7.76 -0.53 12.16
N ASN A 5 -7.68 0.34 11.15
CA ASN A 5 -7.35 -0.07 9.77
C ASN A 5 -5.92 0.27 9.34
N LEU A 6 -5.04 0.68 10.26
CA LEU A 6 -3.64 0.99 9.98
C LEU A 6 -2.72 0.06 10.77
N VAL A 7 -1.69 -0.48 10.12
CA VAL A 7 -0.67 -1.31 10.76
C VAL A 7 0.71 -0.76 10.43
N PHE A 8 1.48 -0.47 11.49
CA PHE A 8 2.87 -0.05 11.41
C PHE A 8 3.75 -1.26 11.68
N GLU A 9 4.54 -1.69 10.71
CA GLU A 9 5.54 -2.75 10.88
C GLU A 9 6.92 -2.15 10.76
N PHE A 10 7.68 -2.19 11.85
CA PHE A 10 9.09 -1.78 11.86
C PHE A 10 9.98 -3.00 11.70
N SER A 11 10.99 -2.89 10.85
CA SER A 11 12.12 -3.81 10.78
C SER A 11 13.41 -3.05 10.99
N GLU A 12 14.35 -3.67 11.70
CA GLU A 12 15.69 -3.14 11.93
C GLU A 12 16.65 -4.01 11.11
N GLU A 13 17.28 -3.43 10.10
CA GLU A 13 18.26 -4.09 9.24
C GLU A 13 19.58 -3.32 9.29
N ALA A 14 20.61 -3.95 9.87
CA ALA A 14 21.91 -3.35 10.13
C ALA A 14 21.79 -2.02 10.89
N ASP A 15 22.10 -0.89 10.23
CA ASP A 15 22.11 0.45 10.81
C ASP A 15 20.89 1.29 10.40
N ARG A 16 19.83 0.65 9.87
CA ARG A 16 18.62 1.34 9.42
C ARG A 16 17.37 0.71 10.01
N THR A 17 16.41 1.59 10.33
CA THR A 17 15.04 1.22 10.64
C THR A 17 14.17 1.46 9.41
N GLN A 18 13.50 0.42 8.93
CA GLN A 18 12.47 0.50 7.92
C GLN A 18 11.09 0.46 8.58
N LEU A 19 10.16 1.28 8.09
CA LEU A 19 8.76 1.29 8.48
C LEU A 19 7.91 0.98 7.26
N HIS A 20 7.13 -0.09 7.35
CA HIS A 20 6.03 -0.35 6.44
C HIS A 20 4.72 0.09 7.08
N LEU A 21 3.98 0.96 6.39
CA LEU A 21 2.61 1.31 6.76
C LEU A 21 1.65 0.53 5.87
N PHE A 22 0.73 -0.21 6.47
CA PHE A 22 -0.33 -0.94 5.77
C PHE A 22 -1.70 -0.36 6.08
N THR A 23 -2.60 -0.43 5.11
CA THR A 23 -4.03 -0.22 5.32
C THR A 23 -4.78 -1.56 5.24
N ILE A 24 -5.77 -1.77 6.11
CA ILE A 24 -6.64 -2.95 6.09
C ILE A 24 -8.01 -2.55 5.54
N ASN A 25 -8.50 -3.31 4.57
CA ASN A 25 -9.89 -3.17 4.13
C ASN A 25 -10.80 -4.03 5.02
N SER A 26 -11.78 -3.39 5.66
CA SER A 26 -12.71 -4.07 6.58
C SER A 26 -13.63 -5.11 5.92
N LYS A 27 -13.84 -5.06 4.60
CA LYS A 27 -14.75 -5.99 3.90
C LYS A 27 -14.10 -7.34 3.61
N HIS A 28 -12.90 -7.32 3.04
CA HIS A 28 -12.20 -8.54 2.62
C HIS A 28 -10.98 -8.87 3.50
N GLN A 29 -10.75 -8.07 4.55
CA GLN A 29 -9.70 -8.29 5.57
C GLN A 29 -8.29 -8.44 4.98
N GLN A 30 -8.06 -7.90 3.77
CA GLN A 30 -6.73 -7.87 3.18
C GLN A 30 -6.06 -6.55 3.53
N ARG A 31 -4.77 -6.63 3.84
CA ARG A 31 -3.92 -5.46 4.09
C ARG A 31 -3.12 -5.08 2.86
N PHE A 32 -3.02 -3.82 2.48
CA PHE A 32 -2.17 -3.41 1.37
C PHE A 32 -1.09 -2.45 1.84
N LEU A 33 0.07 -2.49 1.19
CA LEU A 33 1.12 -1.54 1.54
C LEU A 33 0.64 -0.15 1.13
N PHE A 34 0.64 0.76 2.09
CA PHE A 34 0.41 2.17 1.84
C PHE A 34 1.71 2.82 1.35
N HIS A 35 2.77 2.68 2.14
CA HIS A 35 4.10 3.21 1.85
C HIS A 35 5.17 2.55 2.73
N SER A 36 6.43 2.66 2.32
CA SER A 36 7.58 2.27 3.13
C SER A 36 8.54 3.44 3.28
N SER A 37 8.97 3.74 4.50
CA SER A 37 9.99 4.75 4.79
C SER A 37 11.19 4.11 5.46
N VAL A 38 12.34 4.77 5.37
CA VAL A 38 13.60 4.29 5.97
C VAL A 38 14.29 5.45 6.67
N GLY A 39 14.77 5.21 7.89
CA GLY A 39 15.61 6.16 8.64
C GLY A 39 16.70 5.42 9.40
N TYR A 40 17.63 6.14 10.01
CA TYR A 40 18.61 5.53 10.93
C TYR A 40 17.94 5.13 12.26
N THR A 41 16.86 5.81 12.62
CA THR A 41 16.06 5.51 13.81
C THR A 41 14.58 5.36 13.48
N LYS A 42 13.80 4.75 14.38
CA LYS A 42 12.33 4.71 14.31
C LYS A 42 11.70 6.10 14.20
N MET A 43 12.28 7.09 14.88
CA MET A 43 11.80 8.47 14.82
C MET A 43 11.97 9.05 13.42
N GLU A 44 13.14 8.86 12.81
CA GLU A 44 13.39 9.33 11.44
C GLU A 44 12.47 8.65 10.42
N ALA A 45 12.30 7.33 10.51
CA ALA A 45 11.39 6.60 9.63
C ALA A 45 9.93 7.10 9.76
N LEU A 46 9.49 7.48 10.97
CA LEU A 46 8.18 8.08 11.20
C LEU A 46 8.07 9.51 10.66
N VAL A 47 9.11 10.33 10.79
CA VAL A 47 9.16 11.69 10.24
C VAL A 47 9.04 11.64 8.73
N ASP A 48 9.78 10.73 8.08
CA ASP A 48 9.71 10.52 6.64
C ASP A 48 8.32 10.03 6.19
N MET A 49 7.72 9.07 6.92
CA MET A 49 6.34 8.62 6.68
C MET A 49 5.32 9.76 6.81
N LEU A 50 5.48 10.62 7.83
CA LEU A 50 4.62 11.78 8.03
C LEU A 50 4.74 12.76 6.87
N GLN A 51 5.96 12.99 6.36
CA GLN A 51 6.17 13.83 5.20
C GLN A 51 5.47 13.27 3.97
N TYR A 52 5.63 11.97 3.71
CA TYR A 52 4.92 11.27 2.64
C TYR A 52 3.39 11.45 2.76
N VAL A 53 2.81 11.21 3.94
CA VAL A 53 1.36 11.33 4.19
C VAL A 53 0.83 12.75 3.90
N LYS A 54 1.66 13.79 4.10
CA LYS A 54 1.27 15.18 3.80
C LYS A 54 1.25 15.47 2.29
N GLU A 55 2.09 14.79 1.51
CA GLU A 55 2.36 15.17 0.12
C GLU A 55 1.81 14.21 -0.93
N PHE A 56 1.60 12.93 -0.59
CA PHE A 56 1.31 11.87 -1.57
C PHE A 56 0.09 12.16 -2.47
N ARG A 57 -0.91 12.89 -1.96
CA ARG A 57 -2.10 13.23 -2.75
C ARG A 57 -1.82 14.15 -3.94
N ASN A 58 -0.76 14.96 -3.84
CA ASN A 58 -0.36 15.94 -4.85
C ASN A 58 0.72 15.40 -5.79
N THR A 59 1.46 14.37 -5.36
CA THR A 59 2.62 13.84 -6.07
C THR A 59 2.38 12.49 -6.72
N GLU A 60 1.33 11.77 -6.32
CA GLU A 60 1.00 10.44 -6.83
C GLU A 60 -0.35 10.38 -7.55
N ASN A 61 -0.35 9.60 -8.64
CA ASN A 61 -1.53 9.26 -9.40
C ASN A 61 -2.45 8.34 -8.61
N SER A 62 -3.74 8.36 -8.94
CA SER A 62 -4.76 7.49 -8.35
C SER A 62 -5.01 6.31 -9.29
N TYR A 63 -4.93 5.08 -8.77
CA TYR A 63 -5.19 3.85 -9.50
C TYR A 63 -6.35 3.08 -8.88
N THR A 64 -7.17 2.46 -9.73
CA THR A 64 -8.18 1.48 -9.35
C THR A 64 -7.72 0.11 -9.82
N ILE A 65 -7.59 -0.84 -8.90
CA ILE A 65 -7.23 -2.24 -9.20
C ILE A 65 -8.44 -3.12 -8.93
N GLN A 66 -8.85 -3.89 -9.93
CA GLN A 66 -9.87 -4.93 -9.77
C GLN A 66 -9.21 -6.31 -9.73
N TRP A 67 -9.53 -7.09 -8.71
CA TRP A 67 -8.82 -8.33 -8.40
C TRP A 67 -9.71 -9.34 -7.67
N SER A 68 -9.29 -10.60 -7.60
CA SER A 68 -9.88 -11.63 -6.72
C SER A 68 -8.80 -12.47 -6.06
N LEU A 69 -9.17 -13.22 -5.02
CA LEU A 69 -8.34 -14.32 -4.55
C LEU A 69 -8.39 -15.47 -5.57
N LYS A 70 -7.26 -16.17 -5.75
CA LYS A 70 -7.22 -17.31 -6.66
C LYS A 70 -8.16 -18.41 -6.16
N GLY A 71 -9.08 -18.84 -7.04
CA GLY A 71 -10.11 -19.83 -6.69
C GLY A 71 -11.37 -19.23 -6.06
N ASP A 72 -11.40 -17.92 -5.85
CA ASP A 72 -12.60 -17.17 -5.45
C ASP A 72 -13.25 -16.50 -6.68
N ASN A 73 -14.57 -16.48 -6.70
CA ASN A 73 -15.39 -15.83 -7.72
C ASN A 73 -15.78 -14.39 -7.33
N SER A 74 -15.32 -13.89 -6.18
CA SER A 74 -15.59 -12.52 -5.74
C SER A 74 -14.70 -11.50 -6.46
N LEU A 75 -15.30 -10.44 -6.99
CA LEU A 75 -14.57 -9.30 -7.56
C LEU A 75 -14.39 -8.23 -6.48
N HIS A 76 -13.13 -7.90 -6.20
CA HIS A 76 -12.75 -6.82 -5.31
C HIS A 76 -12.23 -5.62 -6.09
N THR A 77 -12.51 -4.43 -5.56
CA THR A 77 -11.98 -3.17 -6.08
C THR A 77 -11.19 -2.50 -4.96
N SER A 78 -9.95 -2.13 -5.27
CA SER A 78 -9.06 -1.44 -4.33
C SER A 78 -8.42 -0.22 -4.99
N TYR A 79 -8.19 0.82 -4.20
CA TYR A 79 -7.67 2.10 -4.69
C TYR A 79 -6.28 2.34 -4.13
N PHE A 80 -5.37 2.76 -5.01
CA PHE A 80 -3.98 2.99 -4.68
C PHE A 80 -3.56 4.39 -5.12
N ARG A 81 -2.70 5.02 -4.33
CA ARG A 81 -1.90 6.15 -4.78
C ARG A 81 -0.49 5.65 -5.06
N ALA A 82 0.03 5.98 -6.23
CA ALA A 82 1.36 5.59 -6.67
C ALA A 82 1.89 6.53 -7.76
N LYS A 83 3.21 6.61 -7.92
CA LYS A 83 3.86 7.38 -8.99
C LYS A 83 3.49 6.84 -10.37
N ASP A 84 3.47 5.52 -10.50
CA ASP A 84 3.15 4.80 -11.73
C ASP A 84 2.42 3.48 -11.45
N ILE A 85 2.08 2.77 -12.52
CA ILE A 85 1.36 1.49 -12.46
C ILE A 85 2.18 0.36 -11.81
N PHE A 86 3.51 0.38 -11.97
CA PHE A 86 4.38 -0.64 -11.40
C PHE A 86 4.42 -0.51 -9.89
N GLN A 87 4.58 0.70 -9.38
CA GLN A 87 4.54 0.96 -7.95
C GLN A 87 3.16 0.65 -7.35
N ALA A 88 2.05 0.88 -8.08
CA ALA A 88 0.73 0.45 -7.62
C ALA A 88 0.65 -1.08 -7.44
N LEU A 89 1.23 -1.84 -8.39
CA LEU A 89 1.31 -3.29 -8.32
C LEU A 89 2.25 -3.80 -7.22
N GLU A 90 3.37 -3.12 -6.99
CA GLU A 90 4.25 -3.42 -5.86
C GLU A 90 3.50 -3.25 -4.53
N LYS A 91 2.80 -2.13 -4.35
CA LYS A 91 1.99 -1.88 -3.15
C LYS A 91 0.89 -2.94 -2.96
N PHE A 92 0.24 -3.34 -4.05
CA PHE A 92 -0.80 -4.38 -4.06
C PHE A 92 -0.24 -5.76 -3.65
N SER A 93 0.89 -6.14 -4.21
CA SER A 93 1.48 -7.49 -4.05
C SER A 93 2.47 -7.61 -2.89
N PHE A 94 2.77 -6.51 -2.19
CA PHE A 94 3.78 -6.47 -1.13
C PHE A 94 3.53 -7.51 -0.03
N GLY A 95 4.58 -8.25 0.33
CA GLY A 95 4.54 -9.25 1.40
C GLY A 95 3.65 -10.46 1.11
N ARG A 96 3.28 -10.70 -0.15
CA ARG A 96 2.45 -11.84 -0.57
C ARG A 96 3.14 -12.72 -1.60
N ASP A 97 2.71 -13.97 -1.64
CA ASP A 97 2.96 -14.84 -2.80
C ASP A 97 2.13 -14.33 -3.98
N ARG A 98 2.81 -14.07 -5.11
CA ARG A 98 2.23 -13.55 -6.36
C ARG A 98 1.14 -14.45 -6.94
N ASN A 99 1.09 -15.73 -6.55
CA ASN A 99 0.14 -16.71 -7.06
C ASN A 99 -1.19 -16.73 -6.30
N THR A 100 -1.36 -15.90 -5.27
CA THR A 100 -2.56 -15.92 -4.40
C THR A 100 -3.68 -15.00 -4.88
N MET A 101 -3.38 -14.01 -5.73
CA MET A 101 -4.33 -13.02 -6.22
C MET A 101 -4.33 -12.98 -7.75
N VAL A 102 -5.50 -12.75 -8.33
CA VAL A 102 -5.69 -12.56 -9.77
C VAL A 102 -6.09 -11.11 -10.00
N VAL A 103 -5.33 -10.38 -10.83
CA VAL A 103 -5.65 -9.00 -11.23
C VAL A 103 -6.36 -9.03 -12.57
N PHE A 104 -7.55 -8.43 -12.63
CA PHE A 104 -8.36 -8.35 -13.85
C PHE A 104 -8.12 -7.05 -14.61
N SER A 105 -7.98 -5.94 -13.89
CA SER A 105 -7.80 -4.62 -14.51
C SER A 105 -7.06 -3.67 -13.57
N ILE A 106 -6.36 -2.72 -14.18
CA ILE A 106 -5.72 -1.60 -13.49
C ILE A 106 -6.03 -0.36 -14.31
N THR A 107 -6.68 0.62 -13.68
CA THR A 107 -7.11 1.84 -14.33
C THR A 107 -6.46 3.03 -13.64
N LEU A 108 -5.80 3.89 -14.42
CA LEU A 108 -5.40 5.22 -13.98
C LEU A 108 -6.66 6.09 -13.89
N ASN A 109 -6.96 6.59 -12.70
CA ASN A 109 -8.09 7.47 -12.47
C ASN A 109 -7.73 8.89 -12.95
N PRO A 110 -8.59 9.56 -13.73
CA PRO A 110 -8.35 10.92 -14.18
C PRO A 110 -8.18 11.87 -12.98
N LEU A 111 -7.31 12.85 -13.13
CA LEU A 111 -7.16 13.94 -12.17
C LEU A 111 -8.49 14.71 -12.11
N SER A 112 -8.99 14.92 -10.89
CA SER A 112 -10.19 15.73 -10.65
C SER A 112 -9.82 17.13 -10.21
#